data_AF-A0A9E0QNV0-F1
#
_entry.id   AF-A0A9E0QNV0-F1
#
_cell.length_a   1.000
_cell.length_b   1.000
_cell.length_c   1.000
_cell.angle_alpha   90.00
_cell.angle_beta   90.00
_cell.angle_gamma   90.00
#
_symmetry.space_group_name_H-M   'P 1'
#
loop_
_entity.id
_entity.type
_entity.pdbx_description
1 polymer ?
#
loop_
_entity_poly.entity_id
_entity_poly.type
_entity_poly.pdbx_seq_one_letter_code
_entity_poly.pdbx_strand_id
1 'polypeptide(L)'
;MRFEQEALTFDDVLLVPAHSTVLPRDVRLQTQLTRGISLNIPILSAAMDTVTEARLAIALAQEGGIGIIHKNMTVEQQAYEVAKVKRFESGVIKDPITVSSNVTIREVIALTRQHNISGVPVVNGKELVGIVTSRDLRFETHMDALIDSAMTSKEKLITVKEGASKEEVIGLLHKHRIEKVLVVNDDFQLCGMITVKDIQKA
;
A
#
# COMPACT_ATOMS: atom_id res chain seq x y z
N MET A 1 -24.93 -43.42 -21.73
CA MET A 1 -25.06 -43.21 -20.27
C MET A 1 -26.21 -42.26 -20.04
N ARG A 2 -27.32 -42.75 -19.46
CA ARG A 2 -28.37 -41.88 -18.90
C ARG A 2 -27.90 -41.53 -17.49
N PHE A 3 -27.86 -40.24 -17.15
CA PHE A 3 -27.60 -39.80 -15.78
C PHE A 3 -28.76 -40.29 -14.89
N GLU A 4 -28.45 -41.03 -13.81
CA GLU A 4 -29.45 -41.57 -12.87
C GLU A 4 -29.90 -40.55 -11.81
N GLN A 5 -29.23 -39.41 -11.70
CA GLN A 5 -29.49 -38.42 -10.66
C GLN A 5 -30.01 -37.11 -11.26
N GLU A 6 -31.04 -36.57 -10.62
CA GLU A 6 -31.53 -35.22 -10.89
C GLU A 6 -30.46 -34.19 -10.48
N ALA A 7 -30.27 -33.18 -11.32
CA ALA A 7 -29.38 -32.06 -11.08
C ALA A 7 -30.20 -30.78 -10.96
N LEU A 8 -29.91 -29.97 -9.95
CA LEU A 8 -30.58 -28.70 -9.67
C LEU A 8 -29.60 -27.55 -9.88
N THR A 9 -30.08 -26.45 -10.44
CA THR A 9 -29.41 -25.14 -10.48
C THR A 9 -30.02 -24.18 -9.46
N PHE A 10 -29.49 -22.95 -9.36
CA PHE A 10 -29.97 -21.95 -8.41
C PHE A 10 -31.44 -21.59 -8.59
N ASP A 11 -31.94 -21.52 -9.83
CA ASP A 11 -33.32 -21.13 -10.14
C ASP A 11 -34.35 -22.24 -9.85
N ASP A 12 -33.89 -23.47 -9.62
CA ASP A 12 -34.79 -24.60 -9.33
C ASP A 12 -35.23 -24.65 -7.86
N VAL A 13 -34.62 -23.85 -6.98
CA VAL A 13 -34.81 -23.94 -5.53
C VAL A 13 -35.00 -22.58 -4.86
N LEU A 14 -35.69 -22.58 -3.73
CA LEU A 14 -35.84 -21.42 -2.85
C LEU A 14 -35.48 -21.80 -1.41
N LEU A 15 -34.97 -20.84 -0.65
CA LEU A 15 -34.74 -21.02 0.79
C LEU A 15 -36.06 -20.86 1.55
N VAL A 16 -36.39 -21.85 2.38
CA VAL A 16 -37.56 -21.79 3.27
C VAL A 16 -37.21 -20.95 4.50
N PRO A 17 -37.96 -19.87 4.80
CA PRO A 17 -37.71 -19.06 6.00
C PRO A 17 -37.88 -19.88 7.28
N ALA A 18 -37.03 -19.60 8.28
CA ALA A 18 -37.11 -20.18 9.62
C ALA A 18 -37.14 -19.08 10.68
N HIS A 19 -37.53 -19.44 11.90
CA HIS A 19 -37.49 -18.52 13.03
C HIS A 19 -36.05 -18.01 13.26
N SER A 20 -35.86 -16.69 13.31
CA SER A 20 -34.57 -16.04 13.56
C SER A 20 -34.68 -15.06 14.72
N THR A 21 -33.68 -15.08 15.60
CA THR A 21 -33.48 -14.08 16.66
C THR A 21 -32.34 -13.11 16.34
N VAL A 22 -31.70 -13.25 15.18
CA VAL A 22 -30.56 -12.44 14.75
C VAL A 22 -31.04 -11.41 13.73
N LEU A 23 -30.65 -10.15 13.92
CA LEU A 23 -30.91 -9.10 12.96
C LEU A 23 -29.90 -9.20 11.80
N PRO A 24 -30.28 -8.86 10.55
CA PRO A 24 -29.39 -8.95 9.40
C PRO A 24 -28.02 -8.27 9.56
N ARG A 25 -27.96 -7.12 10.24
CA ARG A 25 -26.72 -6.38 10.51
C ARG A 25 -25.74 -7.08 11.46
N ASP A 26 -26.26 -8.02 12.26
CA ASP A 26 -25.50 -8.74 13.29
C ASP A 26 -25.05 -10.13 12.79
N VAL A 27 -25.38 -10.48 11.54
CA VAL A 27 -24.94 -11.73 10.89
C VAL A 27 -23.45 -11.66 10.57
N ARG A 28 -22.73 -12.76 10.86
CA ARG A 28 -21.31 -12.89 10.52
C ARG A 28 -21.16 -13.53 9.14
N LEU A 29 -20.47 -12.82 8.24
CA LEU A 29 -20.18 -13.28 6.88
C LEU A 29 -18.78 -13.91 6.74
N GLN A 30 -18.01 -14.00 7.83
CA GLN A 30 -16.69 -14.59 7.82
C GLN A 30 -16.72 -16.03 7.31
N THR A 31 -15.80 -16.35 6.40
CA THR A 31 -15.71 -17.68 5.78
C THR A 31 -14.25 -18.12 5.61
N GLN A 32 -14.04 -19.43 5.52
CA GLN A 32 -12.73 -20.02 5.31
C GLN A 32 -12.54 -20.35 3.82
N LEU A 33 -11.60 -19.68 3.14
CA LEU A 33 -11.31 -19.97 1.73
C LEU A 33 -10.35 -21.16 1.57
N THR A 34 -9.28 -21.17 2.35
CA THR A 34 -8.27 -22.25 2.36
C THR A 34 -7.95 -22.64 3.80
N ARG A 35 -7.14 -23.67 4.03
CA ARG A 35 -6.72 -24.07 5.39
C ARG A 35 -6.07 -22.95 6.22
N GLY A 36 -5.50 -21.92 5.57
CA GLY A 36 -4.80 -20.83 6.24
C GLY A 36 -5.33 -19.43 5.92
N ILE A 37 -6.39 -19.29 5.11
CA ILE A 37 -6.91 -17.99 4.68
C ILE A 37 -8.41 -17.90 4.99
N SER A 38 -8.76 -16.99 5.89
CA SER A 38 -10.12 -16.57 6.20
C SER A 38 -10.44 -15.23 5.53
N LEU A 39 -11.68 -15.06 5.09
CA LEU A 39 -12.21 -13.82 4.52
C LEU A 39 -13.26 -13.22 5.47
N ASN A 40 -13.39 -11.89 5.47
CA ASN A 40 -14.44 -11.20 6.24
C ASN A 40 -15.81 -11.26 5.53
N ILE A 41 -15.80 -11.36 4.20
CA ILE A 41 -16.98 -11.62 3.37
C ILE A 41 -16.70 -12.79 2.40
N PRO A 42 -17.72 -13.58 2.01
CA PRO A 42 -17.55 -14.74 1.15
C PRO A 42 -17.51 -14.35 -0.33
N ILE A 43 -16.71 -13.34 -0.69
CA ILE A 43 -16.59 -12.84 -2.05
C ILE A 43 -15.13 -12.92 -2.52
N LEU A 44 -14.94 -13.53 -3.68
CA LEU A 44 -13.68 -13.56 -4.40
C LEU A 44 -13.89 -13.18 -5.86
N SER A 45 -12.92 -12.51 -6.48
CA SER A 45 -13.01 -12.15 -7.90
C SER A 45 -12.40 -13.22 -8.80
N ALA A 46 -12.98 -13.39 -9.98
CA ALA A 46 -12.52 -14.35 -10.97
C ALA A 46 -11.14 -13.98 -11.53
N ALA A 47 -10.30 -14.99 -11.79
CA ALA A 47 -8.96 -14.84 -12.35
C ALA A 47 -8.98 -14.62 -13.87
N MET A 48 -9.68 -13.56 -14.32
CA MET A 48 -9.89 -13.20 -15.72
C MET A 48 -9.29 -11.82 -16.01
N ASP A 49 -8.74 -11.64 -17.21
CA ASP A 49 -8.10 -10.39 -17.67
C ASP A 49 -9.05 -9.20 -17.72
N THR A 50 -10.31 -9.46 -18.05
CA THR A 50 -11.37 -8.44 -18.03
C THR A 50 -11.92 -8.13 -16.64
N VAL A 51 -11.48 -8.85 -15.61
CA VAL A 51 -12.05 -8.74 -14.25
C VAL A 51 -11.00 -8.27 -13.26
N THR A 52 -9.90 -9.00 -13.07
CA THR A 52 -9.06 -8.82 -11.87
C THR A 52 -7.60 -8.53 -12.16
N GLU A 53 -7.25 -7.24 -12.03
CA GLU A 53 -5.88 -6.74 -11.83
C GLU A 53 -5.74 -6.07 -10.45
N ALA A 54 -4.61 -5.42 -10.14
CA ALA A 54 -4.34 -4.88 -8.81
C ALA A 54 -5.44 -3.93 -8.33
N ARG A 55 -6.05 -3.14 -9.22
CA ARG A 55 -7.09 -2.18 -8.84
C ARG A 55 -8.30 -2.86 -8.20
N LEU A 56 -8.83 -3.93 -8.82
CA LEU A 56 -9.96 -4.66 -8.25
C LEU A 56 -9.53 -5.49 -7.04
N ALA A 57 -8.35 -6.11 -7.10
CA ALA A 57 -7.86 -6.92 -5.98
C ALA A 57 -7.66 -6.10 -4.69
N ILE A 58 -7.18 -4.85 -4.82
CA ILE A 58 -7.10 -3.89 -3.72
C ILE A 58 -8.50 -3.56 -3.20
N ALA A 59 -9.41 -3.11 -4.07
CA ALA A 59 -10.75 -2.69 -3.66
C ALA A 59 -11.51 -3.83 -2.95
N LEU A 60 -11.45 -5.04 -3.49
CA LEU A 60 -12.14 -6.20 -2.91
C LEU A 60 -11.51 -6.62 -1.58
N ALA A 61 -10.19 -6.52 -1.44
CA ALA A 61 -9.52 -6.79 -0.16
C ALA A 61 -9.92 -5.78 0.93
N GLN A 62 -10.07 -4.50 0.57
CA GLN A 62 -10.53 -3.46 1.51
C GLN A 62 -11.97 -3.72 2.00
N GLU A 63 -12.83 -4.27 1.15
CA GLU A 63 -14.18 -4.71 1.53
C GLU A 63 -14.20 -6.06 2.28
N GLY A 64 -13.02 -6.69 2.48
CA GLY A 64 -12.87 -7.92 3.25
C GLY A 64 -12.94 -9.22 2.45
N GLY A 65 -12.96 -9.13 1.12
CA GLY A 65 -12.88 -10.26 0.19
C GLY A 65 -11.45 -10.53 -0.29
N ILE A 66 -11.31 -11.20 -1.45
CA ILE A 66 -10.00 -11.45 -2.06
C ILE A 66 -10.04 -11.40 -3.60
N GLY A 67 -9.06 -10.74 -4.20
CA GLY A 67 -8.87 -10.74 -5.65
C GLY A 67 -7.85 -11.77 -6.13
N ILE A 68 -8.16 -12.50 -7.20
CA ILE A 68 -7.22 -13.41 -7.86
C ILE A 68 -6.73 -12.80 -9.18
N ILE A 69 -5.47 -12.39 -9.23
CA ILE A 69 -4.86 -11.81 -10.44
C ILE A 69 -4.81 -12.86 -11.56
N HIS A 70 -5.29 -12.52 -12.74
CA HIS A 70 -5.26 -13.41 -13.90
C HIS A 70 -3.84 -13.69 -14.40
N LYS A 71 -3.68 -14.68 -15.28
CA LYS A 71 -2.38 -15.13 -15.83
C LYS A 71 -2.11 -14.73 -17.27
N ASN A 72 -2.97 -13.91 -17.87
CA ASN A 72 -2.86 -13.47 -19.27
C ASN A 72 -1.89 -12.27 -19.40
N MET A 73 -0.67 -12.44 -18.87
CA MET A 73 0.41 -11.46 -18.85
C MET A 73 1.73 -12.18 -18.57
N THR A 74 2.88 -11.50 -18.69
CA THR A 74 4.16 -12.14 -18.34
C THR A 74 4.28 -12.37 -16.83
N VAL A 75 5.20 -13.24 -16.42
CA VAL A 75 5.46 -13.53 -14.99
C VAL A 75 5.86 -12.25 -14.25
N GLU A 76 6.65 -11.39 -14.87
CA GLU A 76 7.12 -10.13 -14.31
C GLU A 76 5.96 -9.14 -14.11
N GLN A 77 5.04 -9.07 -15.09
CA GLN A 77 3.85 -8.23 -15.00
C GLN A 77 2.90 -8.71 -13.89
N GLN A 78 2.69 -10.02 -13.79
CA GLN A 78 1.83 -10.58 -12.74
C GLN A 78 2.43 -10.34 -11.35
N ALA A 79 3.74 -10.54 -11.20
CA ALA A 79 4.46 -10.23 -9.96
C ALA A 79 4.36 -8.74 -9.61
N TYR A 80 4.40 -7.85 -10.61
CA TYR A 80 4.24 -6.41 -10.41
C TYR A 80 2.83 -6.05 -9.93
N GLU A 81 1.78 -6.64 -10.50
CA GLU A 81 0.39 -6.47 -10.03
C GLU A 81 0.23 -6.95 -8.58
N VAL A 82 0.78 -8.11 -8.24
CA VAL A 82 0.77 -8.62 -6.85
C VAL A 82 1.51 -7.68 -5.91
N ALA A 83 2.69 -7.18 -6.31
CA ALA A 83 3.47 -6.24 -5.52
C ALA A 83 2.70 -4.94 -5.23
N LYS A 84 1.95 -4.42 -6.21
CA LYS A 84 1.07 -3.26 -6.01
C LYS A 84 0.03 -3.52 -4.93
N VAL A 85 -0.66 -4.67 -4.98
CA VAL A 85 -1.68 -5.04 -3.98
C VAL A 85 -1.05 -5.14 -2.59
N LYS A 86 0.08 -5.83 -2.45
CA LYS A 86 0.73 -6.03 -1.15
C LYS A 86 1.31 -4.75 -0.55
N ARG A 87 1.74 -3.79 -1.38
CA ARG A 87 2.26 -2.49 -0.93
C ARG A 87 1.14 -1.52 -0.54
N PHE A 88 -0.08 -1.70 -1.04
CA PHE A 88 -1.17 -0.75 -0.87
C PHE A 88 -1.54 -0.49 0.61
N GLU A 89 -1.54 -1.53 1.45
CA GLU A 89 -2.01 -1.45 2.84
C GLU A 89 -0.89 -1.49 3.89
N SER A 90 0.37 -1.57 3.46
CA SER A 90 1.46 -1.88 4.38
C SER A 90 1.71 -0.84 5.48
N GLY A 91 1.12 0.36 5.42
CA GLY A 91 1.36 1.47 6.36
C GLY A 91 2.79 2.03 6.30
N VAL A 92 3.74 1.18 5.91
CA VAL A 92 5.17 1.36 5.77
C VAL A 92 5.52 1.01 4.33
N ILE A 93 5.90 2.02 3.55
CA ILE A 93 6.52 1.84 2.24
C ILE A 93 7.89 1.21 2.47
N LYS A 94 8.00 -0.10 2.21
CA LYS A 94 9.26 -0.83 2.15
C LYS A 94 9.97 -0.48 0.83
N ASP A 95 11.25 -0.13 0.92
CA ASP A 95 12.08 0.33 -0.20
C ASP A 95 11.51 1.57 -0.92
N PRO A 96 11.41 2.73 -0.25
CA PRO A 96 10.99 3.97 -0.90
C PRO A 96 11.98 4.36 -2.01
N ILE A 97 11.49 5.03 -3.05
CA ILE A 97 12.37 5.61 -4.08
C ILE A 97 13.24 6.67 -3.42
N THR A 98 14.56 6.54 -3.55
CA THR A 98 15.56 7.45 -2.97
C THR A 98 16.38 8.16 -4.04
N VAL A 99 17.00 9.28 -3.67
CA VAL A 99 17.99 10.01 -4.50
C VAL A 99 19.26 10.28 -3.71
N SER A 100 20.36 10.56 -4.41
CA SER A 100 21.62 10.98 -3.80
C SER A 100 21.66 12.50 -3.58
N SER A 101 22.43 12.99 -2.61
CA SER A 101 22.49 14.43 -2.30
C SER A 101 23.15 15.27 -3.42
N ASN A 102 23.86 14.61 -4.34
CA ASN A 102 24.49 15.22 -5.51
C ASN A 102 23.57 15.29 -6.76
N VAL A 103 22.31 14.91 -6.65
CA VAL A 103 21.31 14.99 -7.72
C VAL A 103 20.75 16.41 -7.79
N THR A 104 20.44 16.87 -9.00
CA THR A 104 19.87 18.22 -9.20
C THR A 104 18.40 18.27 -8.81
N ILE A 105 17.92 19.46 -8.44
CA ILE A 105 16.49 19.69 -8.15
C ILE A 105 15.60 19.30 -9.33
N ARG A 106 16.04 19.59 -10.56
CA ARG A 106 15.35 19.21 -11.81
C ARG A 106 15.07 17.71 -11.90
N GLU A 107 16.06 16.88 -11.60
CA GLU A 107 15.96 15.42 -11.67
C GLU A 107 14.99 14.88 -10.61
N VAL A 108 15.02 15.44 -9.40
CA VAL A 108 14.07 15.07 -8.34
C VAL A 108 12.63 15.44 -8.71
N ILE A 109 12.42 16.61 -9.33
CA ILE A 109 11.09 17.02 -9.83
C ILE A 109 10.60 16.07 -10.93
N ALA A 110 11.48 15.65 -11.84
CA ALA A 110 11.12 14.68 -12.88
C ALA A 110 10.72 13.32 -12.25
N LEU A 111 11.51 12.84 -11.29
CA LEU A 111 11.27 11.58 -10.58
C LEU A 111 9.95 11.58 -9.81
N THR A 112 9.69 12.65 -9.05
CA THR A 112 8.44 12.81 -8.27
C THR A 112 7.20 12.83 -9.17
N ARG A 113 7.28 13.47 -10.35
CA ARG A 113 6.20 13.47 -11.35
C ARG A 113 6.01 12.11 -11.99
N GLN A 114 7.09 11.45 -12.40
CA GLN A 114 7.05 10.14 -13.05
C GLN A 114 6.41 9.08 -12.16
N HIS A 115 6.72 9.10 -10.86
CA HIS A 115 6.21 8.11 -9.91
C HIS A 115 5.01 8.58 -9.08
N ASN A 116 4.55 9.82 -9.28
CA ASN A 116 3.47 10.45 -8.51
C ASN A 116 3.70 10.42 -6.99
N ILE A 117 4.92 10.75 -6.55
CA ILE A 117 5.36 10.71 -5.14
C ILE A 117 5.59 12.15 -4.64
N SER A 118 5.12 12.47 -3.43
CA SER A 118 5.21 13.82 -2.84
C SER A 118 6.38 14.03 -1.88
N GLY A 119 7.25 13.04 -1.70
CA GLY A 119 8.47 13.18 -0.92
C GLY A 119 9.44 12.04 -1.16
N VAL A 120 10.72 12.37 -1.21
CA VAL A 120 11.81 11.48 -1.62
C VAL A 120 12.89 11.53 -0.54
N PRO A 121 13.20 10.40 0.12
CA PRO A 121 14.34 10.32 1.01
C PRO A 121 15.66 10.49 0.23
N VAL A 122 16.61 11.19 0.85
CA VAL A 122 17.94 11.43 0.28
C VAL A 122 18.94 10.55 1.01
N VAL A 123 19.68 9.74 0.28
CA VAL A 123 20.63 8.75 0.81
C VAL A 123 21.99 8.90 0.14
N ASN A 124 23.06 8.86 0.92
CA ASN A 124 24.44 8.82 0.42
C ASN A 124 25.04 7.46 0.73
N GLY A 125 25.26 6.64 -0.29
CA GLY A 125 25.60 5.24 -0.10
C GLY A 125 24.44 4.49 0.57
N LYS A 126 24.61 4.11 1.84
CA LYS A 126 23.56 3.45 2.64
C LYS A 126 22.94 4.36 3.70
N GLU A 127 23.53 5.53 3.94
CA GLU A 127 23.14 6.41 5.04
C GLU A 127 22.02 7.36 4.62
N LEU A 128 21.01 7.51 5.47
CA LEU A 128 19.96 8.50 5.30
C LEU A 128 20.46 9.89 5.71
N VAL A 129 20.53 10.82 4.75
CA VAL A 129 21.08 12.16 4.95
C VAL A 129 20.02 13.28 4.91
N GLY A 130 18.82 12.99 4.39
CA GLY A 130 17.76 13.98 4.34
C GLY A 130 16.44 13.47 3.77
N ILE A 131 15.48 14.38 3.66
CA ILE A 131 14.24 14.18 2.89
C ILE A 131 13.91 15.46 2.15
N VAL A 132 13.42 15.33 0.94
CA VAL A 132 12.86 16.43 0.17
C VAL A 132 11.40 16.16 -0.12
N THR A 133 10.55 17.17 0.05
CA THR A 133 9.11 17.08 -0.19
C THR A 133 8.70 18.00 -1.32
N SER A 134 7.50 17.78 -1.85
CA SER A 134 6.89 18.69 -2.82
C SER A 134 6.74 20.12 -2.31
N ARG A 135 6.79 20.34 -0.98
CA ARG A 135 6.72 21.65 -0.35
C ARG A 135 8.05 22.39 -0.44
N ASP A 136 9.17 21.68 -0.29
CA ASP A 136 10.53 22.23 -0.35
C ASP A 136 10.91 22.63 -1.78
N LEU A 137 10.41 21.88 -2.76
CA LEU A 137 10.64 22.16 -4.19
C LEU A 137 9.63 23.14 -4.77
N ARG A 138 8.61 23.52 -3.99
CA ARG A 138 7.55 24.41 -4.46
C ARG A 138 8.13 25.81 -4.58
N PHE A 139 8.11 26.36 -5.80
CA PHE A 139 8.63 27.69 -6.14
C PHE A 139 10.16 27.80 -6.20
N GLU A 140 10.90 26.69 -6.21
CA GLU A 140 12.33 26.74 -6.45
C GLU A 140 12.63 27.20 -7.89
N THR A 141 13.53 28.16 -8.03
CA THR A 141 13.93 28.74 -9.31
C THR A 141 15.27 28.21 -9.81
N HIS A 142 16.12 27.72 -8.91
CA HIS A 142 17.46 27.22 -9.23
C HIS A 142 17.42 25.71 -9.51
N MET A 143 16.90 25.34 -10.67
CA MET A 143 16.71 23.93 -11.06
C MET A 143 18.00 23.11 -11.14
N ASP A 144 19.13 23.78 -11.35
CA ASP A 144 20.44 23.13 -11.51
C ASP A 144 21.23 23.07 -10.19
N ALA A 145 20.68 23.61 -9.10
CA ALA A 145 21.23 23.43 -7.77
C ALA A 145 21.08 21.97 -7.30
N LEU A 146 21.98 21.54 -6.41
CA LEU A 146 21.95 20.22 -5.81
C LEU A 146 20.81 20.11 -4.78
N ILE A 147 20.26 18.92 -4.61
CA ILE A 147 19.17 18.69 -3.65
C ILE A 147 19.61 18.94 -2.20
N ASP A 148 20.91 18.82 -1.91
CA ASP A 148 21.51 19.11 -0.60
C ASP A 148 21.15 20.51 -0.07
N SER A 149 21.01 21.51 -0.94
CA SER A 149 20.66 22.88 -0.52
C SER A 149 19.18 23.09 -0.22
N ALA A 150 18.30 22.18 -0.66
CA ALA A 150 16.84 22.32 -0.55
C ALA A 150 16.18 21.26 0.35
N MET A 151 16.89 20.18 0.71
CA MET A 151 16.35 19.12 1.54
C MET A 151 16.28 19.50 3.03
N THR A 152 15.41 18.82 3.78
CA THR A 152 15.50 18.80 5.25
C THR A 152 16.69 17.92 5.65
N SER A 153 17.67 18.51 6.33
CA SER A 153 18.92 17.84 6.73
C SER A 153 18.71 16.77 7.80
N LYS A 154 19.66 15.82 7.87
CA LYS A 154 19.71 14.69 8.82
C LYS A 154 19.32 15.06 10.25
N GLU A 155 19.84 16.17 10.76
CA GLU A 155 19.62 16.61 12.15
C GLU A 155 18.17 17.00 12.47
N LYS A 156 17.38 17.33 11.44
CA LYS A 156 15.97 17.73 11.57
C LYS A 156 15.01 16.60 11.17
N LEU A 157 15.53 15.43 10.79
CA LEU A 157 14.70 14.31 10.40
C LEU A 157 13.97 13.73 11.61
N ILE A 158 12.67 13.54 11.44
CA ILE A 158 11.87 12.76 12.37
C ILE A 158 11.85 11.32 11.85
N THR A 159 12.43 10.43 12.64
CA THR A 159 12.64 9.02 12.28
C THR A 159 12.10 8.10 13.37
N VAL A 160 11.83 6.85 13.00
CA VAL A 160 11.49 5.75 13.91
C VAL A 160 12.33 4.53 13.59
N LYS A 161 12.51 3.63 14.56
CA LYS A 161 13.16 2.34 14.30
C LYS A 161 12.20 1.35 13.63
N GLU A 162 12.76 0.33 12.99
CA GLU A 162 11.96 -0.82 12.55
C GLU A 162 11.18 -1.41 13.73
N GLY A 163 9.89 -1.70 13.50
CA GLY A 163 9.00 -2.25 14.53
C GLY A 163 8.29 -1.21 15.41
N ALA A 164 8.45 0.10 15.14
CA ALA A 164 7.70 1.15 15.83
C ALA A 164 6.18 0.96 15.71
N SER A 165 5.45 1.32 16.77
CA SER A 165 3.99 1.12 16.82
C SER A 165 3.22 2.16 15.99
N LYS A 166 1.99 1.83 15.56
CA LYS A 166 1.14 2.78 14.81
C LYS A 166 0.88 4.05 15.63
N GLU A 167 0.69 3.91 16.94
CA GLU A 167 0.43 5.01 17.87
C GLU A 167 1.63 5.95 18.00
N GLU A 168 2.85 5.40 18.09
CA GLU A 168 4.08 6.19 18.12
C GLU A 168 4.23 7.04 16.86
N VAL A 169 4.03 6.42 15.69
CA VAL A 169 4.13 7.10 14.40
C VAL A 169 3.07 8.19 14.25
N ILE A 170 1.82 7.90 14.61
CA ILE A 170 0.74 8.91 14.62
C ILE A 170 1.09 10.06 15.56
N GLY A 171 1.63 9.77 16.74
CA GLY A 171 2.08 10.76 17.71
C GLY A 171 3.13 11.69 17.13
N LEU A 172 4.14 11.16 16.44
CA LEU A 172 5.19 11.95 15.78
C LEU A 172 4.65 12.80 14.64
N LEU A 173 3.80 12.24 13.78
CA LEU A 173 3.15 12.96 12.68
C LEU A 173 2.36 14.18 13.20
N HIS A 174 1.58 13.98 14.27
CA HIS A 174 0.78 15.05 14.88
C HIS A 174 1.65 16.09 15.60
N LYS A 175 2.63 15.65 16.40
CA LYS A 175 3.52 16.52 17.18
C LYS A 175 4.35 17.43 16.28
N HIS A 176 4.93 16.88 15.21
CA HIS A 176 5.82 17.61 14.31
C HIS A 176 5.09 18.22 13.11
N ARG A 177 3.77 17.98 12.97
CA ARG A 177 2.94 18.47 11.86
C ARG A 177 3.51 18.11 10.48
N ILE A 178 4.02 16.89 10.37
CA ILE A 178 4.63 16.33 9.16
C ILE A 178 3.73 15.23 8.58
N GLU A 179 3.88 14.96 7.28
CA GLU A 179 3.07 13.97 6.56
C GLU A 179 3.76 12.62 6.38
N LYS A 180 5.05 12.54 6.70
CA LYS A 180 5.90 11.37 6.45
C LYS A 180 6.86 11.17 7.62
N VAL A 181 7.09 9.92 7.99
CA VAL A 181 8.10 9.50 8.99
C VAL A 181 8.99 8.46 8.35
N LEU A 182 10.31 8.60 8.53
CA LEU A 182 11.29 7.68 7.95
C LEU A 182 11.59 6.56 8.94
N VAL A 183 11.69 5.33 8.45
CA VAL A 183 12.04 4.15 9.24
C VAL A 183 13.51 3.85 9.00
N VAL A 184 14.30 3.78 10.07
CA VAL A 184 15.75 3.54 10.02
C VAL A 184 16.17 2.36 10.89
N ASN A 185 17.31 1.75 10.57
CA ASN A 185 17.98 0.78 11.43
C ASN A 185 18.97 1.46 12.41
N ASP A 186 19.69 0.65 13.19
CA ASP A 186 20.67 1.13 14.17
C ASP A 186 21.87 1.88 13.53
N ASP A 187 22.19 1.59 12.26
CA ASP A 187 23.23 2.27 11.48
C ASP A 187 22.72 3.53 10.76
N PHE A 188 21.49 3.97 11.05
CA PHE A 188 20.82 5.11 10.40
C PHE A 188 20.66 4.95 8.87
N GLN A 189 20.52 3.70 8.42
CA GLN A 189 20.19 3.38 7.04
C GLN A 189 18.68 3.37 6.86
N LEU A 190 18.21 3.80 5.69
CA LEU A 190 16.78 3.86 5.39
C LEU A 190 16.22 2.46 5.15
N CYS A 191 15.26 2.06 5.99
CA CYS A 191 14.54 0.78 5.89
C CYS A 191 13.13 0.94 5.32
N GLY A 192 12.55 2.14 5.43
CA GLY A 192 11.20 2.38 4.94
C GLY A 192 10.70 3.80 5.20
N MET A 193 9.46 4.06 4.82
CA MET A 193 8.80 5.35 5.05
C MET A 193 7.32 5.15 5.31
N ILE A 194 6.77 5.82 6.32
CA ILE A 194 5.35 5.80 6.65
C ILE A 194 4.74 7.13 6.25
N THR A 195 3.56 7.12 5.62
CA THR A 195 2.85 8.35 5.23
C THR A 195 1.49 8.46 5.89
N VAL A 196 1.03 9.69 6.15
CA VAL A 196 -0.32 9.96 6.67
C VAL A 196 -1.41 9.34 5.78
N LYS A 197 -1.19 9.33 4.46
CA LYS A 197 -2.14 8.73 3.51
C LYS A 197 -2.31 7.23 3.74
N ASP A 198 -1.25 6.53 4.13
CA ASP A 198 -1.31 5.09 4.39
C ASP A 198 -1.98 4.81 5.74
N ILE A 199 -1.81 5.70 6.73
CA ILE A 199 -2.48 5.60 8.03
C ILE A 199 -3.99 5.88 7.90
N GLN A 200 -4.41 6.86 7.10
CA GLN A 200 -5.83 7.23 6.94
C GLN A 200 -6.65 6.17 6.20
N LYS A 201 -6.01 5.27 5.45
CA LYS A 201 -6.68 4.17 4.73
C LYS A 201 -6.95 2.96 5.63
N ALA A 202 -6.38 2.91 6.84
CA ALA A 202 -6.34 1.74 7.72
C ALA A 202 -7.11 1.95 9.03
#